data_AF-A0A524L797-F1
#
_entry.id   AF-A0A524L797-F1
#
_cell.length_a   1.000
_cell.length_b   1.000
_cell.length_c   1.000
_cell.angle_alpha   90.00
_cell.angle_beta   90.00
_cell.angle_gamma   90.00
#
_symmetry.space_group_name_H-M   'P 1'
#
loop_
_entity.id
_entity.type
_entity.pdbx_description
1 polymer ?
#
loop_
_entity_poly.entity_id
_entity_poly.type
_entity_poly.pdbx_seq_one_letter_code
_entity_poly.pdbx_strand_id
1 'polypeptide(L)'
;MRSRARNLFRIALLGLAVAAASPVRAEPWSADDAAQAARLAASADRHQESIDAFVRAIEADPERRGEWLSELADQLTWSGRPGEAVPLYRETIETAKDPAKERRARLGLALALSWDGAQSDALAEYDRLVAQDPSDRVARLGRARVLSWMDRQGDALAEYQAVLRDHPGDLEASRGVGRVQSWRGRQRDASAKMQDLLQSHPHDRQATAILAESLDWMGRPDRSERVLREQIA
;
A
#
# COMPACT_ATOMS: atom_id res chain seq x y z
N MET A 1 -31.70 -62.02 42.00
CA MET A 1 -32.25 -62.65 40.77
C MET A 1 -31.14 -62.71 39.72
N ARG A 2 -31.06 -63.73 38.84
CA ARG A 2 -31.54 -63.71 37.42
C ARG A 2 -31.51 -62.29 36.82
N SER A 3 -30.87 -61.98 35.67
CA SER A 3 -30.14 -62.77 34.65
C SER A 3 -29.22 -61.79 33.86
N ARG A 4 -28.51 -62.08 32.75
CA ARG A 4 -28.54 -63.19 31.76
C ARG A 4 -27.18 -63.32 31.03
N ALA A 5 -26.94 -64.48 30.41
CA ALA A 5 -26.04 -64.69 29.27
C ALA A 5 -26.56 -63.96 27.98
N ARG A 6 -25.90 -63.89 26.81
CA ARG A 6 -24.73 -64.60 26.22
C ARG A 6 -24.35 -63.90 24.89
N ASN A 7 -23.07 -63.81 24.51
CA ASN A 7 -22.53 -64.27 23.21
C ASN A 7 -21.11 -63.74 22.91
N LEU A 8 -20.37 -64.51 22.11
CA LEU A 8 -19.09 -64.12 21.53
C LEU A 8 -19.31 -63.48 20.15
N PHE A 9 -18.41 -62.58 19.75
CA PHE A 9 -17.95 -62.54 18.38
C PHE A 9 -16.43 -62.44 18.35
N ARG A 10 -15.78 -63.47 17.79
CA ARG A 10 -14.39 -63.39 17.34
C ARG A 10 -14.43 -63.00 15.87
N ILE A 11 -13.74 -61.91 15.51
CA ILE A 11 -13.28 -61.68 14.13
C ILE A 11 -11.77 -61.52 14.21
N ALA A 12 -11.06 -62.19 13.30
CA ALA A 12 -9.60 -62.25 13.33
C ALA A 12 -8.96 -61.01 12.70
N LEU A 13 -7.69 -60.78 13.01
CA LEU A 13 -6.86 -59.81 12.30
C LEU A 13 -6.74 -60.20 10.82
N LEU A 14 -7.02 -59.25 9.92
CA LEU A 14 -6.18 -59.09 8.74
C LEU A 14 -5.32 -57.84 8.98
N GLY A 15 -4.00 -58.02 8.96
CA GLY A 15 -3.08 -56.91 9.12
C GLY A 15 -2.94 -56.15 7.81
N LEU A 16 -3.41 -54.90 7.77
CA LEU A 16 -2.65 -53.88 7.07
C LEU A 16 -1.57 -53.41 8.04
N ALA A 17 -0.32 -53.78 7.76
CA ALA A 17 0.80 -52.96 8.19
C ALA A 17 0.69 -51.64 7.41
N VAL A 18 -0.06 -50.68 7.96
CA VAL A 18 0.13 -49.28 7.60
C VAL A 18 1.58 -48.97 7.97
N ALA A 19 2.45 -48.96 6.97
CA ALA A 19 3.82 -48.51 7.15
C ALA A 19 3.72 -47.14 7.81
N ALA A 20 4.32 -47.00 8.99
CA ALA A 20 4.43 -45.71 9.64
C ALA A 20 5.35 -44.87 8.76
N ALA A 21 4.74 -44.15 7.80
CA ALA A 21 5.38 -43.05 7.14
C ALA A 21 5.84 -42.13 8.26
N SER A 22 7.16 -42.12 8.50
CA SER A 22 7.77 -41.18 9.42
C SER A 22 7.20 -39.81 9.06
N PRO A 23 6.68 -39.03 10.03
CA PRO A 23 6.17 -37.71 9.70
C PRO A 23 7.31 -37.00 9.00
N VAL A 24 7.11 -36.66 7.72
CA VAL A 24 8.07 -35.86 6.98
C VAL A 24 8.10 -34.55 7.76
N ARG A 25 9.14 -34.39 8.57
CA ARG A 25 9.55 -33.08 9.03
C ARG A 25 9.82 -32.34 7.74
N ALA A 26 8.89 -31.49 7.34
CA ALA A 26 9.21 -30.47 6.37
C ALA A 26 10.47 -29.79 6.92
N GLU A 27 11.54 -29.76 6.12
CA GLU A 27 12.75 -29.03 6.48
C GLU A 27 12.30 -27.65 6.97
N PRO A 28 12.77 -27.19 8.16
CA PRO A 28 12.45 -25.86 8.64
C PRO A 28 12.78 -24.87 7.52
N TRP A 29 11.77 -24.15 7.04
CA TRP A 29 11.89 -23.30 5.86
C TRP A 29 13.09 -22.38 6.03
N SER A 30 13.97 -22.34 5.02
CA SER A 30 15.10 -21.41 5.08
C SER A 30 14.60 -19.97 5.11
N ALA A 31 15.42 -19.05 5.59
CA ALA A 31 15.07 -17.63 5.59
C ALA A 31 14.76 -17.13 4.16
N ASP A 32 15.42 -17.67 3.14
CA ASP A 32 15.16 -17.37 1.73
C ASP A 32 13.83 -17.98 1.22
N ASP A 33 13.48 -19.21 1.62
CA ASP A 33 12.16 -19.80 1.30
C ASP A 33 11.03 -18.95 1.92
N ALA A 34 11.20 -18.56 3.18
CA ALA A 34 10.24 -17.74 3.92
C ALA A 34 10.08 -16.36 3.28
N ALA A 35 11.18 -15.69 2.94
CA ALA A 35 11.16 -14.42 2.21
C ALA A 35 10.56 -14.56 0.79
N GLN A 36 10.75 -15.70 0.12
CA GLN A 36 10.17 -15.94 -1.20
C GLN A 36 8.65 -16.17 -1.13
N ALA A 37 8.15 -16.91 -0.13
CA ALA A 37 6.71 -16.99 0.13
C ALA A 37 6.14 -15.62 0.53
N ALA A 38 6.88 -14.82 1.30
CA ALA A 38 6.46 -13.47 1.65
C ALA A 38 6.26 -12.59 0.40
N ARG A 39 7.20 -12.62 -0.54
CA ARG A 39 7.09 -11.91 -1.84
C ARG A 39 5.94 -12.43 -2.70
N LEU A 40 5.70 -13.74 -2.73
CA LEU A 40 4.55 -14.33 -3.42
C LEU A 40 3.22 -13.91 -2.78
N ALA A 41 3.12 -13.85 -1.45
CA ALA A 41 1.95 -13.33 -0.74
C ALA A 41 1.72 -11.84 -1.02
N ALA A 42 2.78 -11.02 -1.00
CA ALA A 42 2.72 -9.60 -1.36
C ALA A 42 2.23 -9.37 -2.81
N SER A 43 2.73 -10.14 -3.77
CA SER A 43 2.28 -10.07 -5.18
C SER A 43 0.82 -10.50 -5.40
N ALA A 44 0.20 -11.11 -4.39
CA ALA A 44 -1.19 -11.56 -4.38
C ALA A 44 -2.07 -10.72 -3.43
N ASP A 45 -1.60 -9.55 -2.99
CA ASP A 45 -2.29 -8.63 -2.05
C ASP A 45 -2.56 -9.22 -0.65
N ARG A 46 -1.93 -10.36 -0.31
CA ARG A 46 -2.09 -11.06 0.97
C ARG A 46 -1.11 -10.52 2.01
N HIS A 47 -1.23 -9.24 2.35
CA HIS A 47 -0.26 -8.54 3.20
C HIS A 47 0.02 -9.24 4.55
N GLN A 48 -0.99 -9.76 5.25
CA GLN A 48 -0.76 -10.42 6.54
C GLN A 48 0.06 -11.72 6.40
N GLU A 49 -0.23 -12.55 5.40
CA GLU A 49 0.55 -13.76 5.12
C GLU A 49 1.99 -13.41 4.71
N SER A 50 2.18 -12.27 4.03
CA SER A 50 3.48 -11.73 3.68
C SER A 50 4.25 -11.24 4.92
N ILE A 51 3.61 -10.50 5.81
CA ILE A 51 4.16 -10.08 7.12
C ILE A 51 4.61 -11.30 7.92
N ASP A 52 3.73 -12.29 8.09
CA ASP A 52 4.02 -13.50 8.87
C ASP A 52 5.20 -14.30 8.28
N ALA A 53 5.40 -14.25 6.95
CA ALA A 53 6.47 -14.95 6.26
C ALA A 53 7.80 -14.16 6.29
N PHE A 54 7.78 -12.82 6.20
CA PHE A 54 8.97 -12.01 6.43
C PHE A 54 9.44 -12.05 7.90
N VAL A 55 8.52 -12.11 8.86
CA VAL A 55 8.87 -12.33 10.28
C VAL A 55 9.58 -13.68 10.42
N ARG A 56 9.05 -14.76 9.85
CA ARG A 56 9.71 -16.08 9.84
C ARG A 56 11.09 -16.07 9.17
N ALA A 57 11.31 -15.28 8.12
CA ALA A 57 12.63 -15.11 7.52
C ALA A 57 13.62 -14.45 8.50
N ILE A 58 13.20 -13.39 9.19
CA ILE A 58 13.98 -12.66 10.20
C ILE A 58 14.25 -13.53 11.45
N GLU A 59 13.32 -14.41 11.82
CA GLU A 59 13.51 -15.38 12.93
C GLU A 59 14.47 -16.51 12.54
N ALA A 60 14.49 -16.93 11.27
CA ALA A 60 15.38 -17.97 10.76
C ALA A 60 16.81 -17.48 10.53
N ASP A 61 17.00 -16.22 10.12
CA ASP A 61 18.31 -15.56 10.05
C ASP A 61 18.25 -14.10 10.54
N PRO A 62 18.51 -13.87 11.84
CA PRO A 62 18.52 -12.54 12.44
C PRO A 62 19.66 -11.63 11.97
N GLU A 63 20.77 -12.19 11.45
CA GLU A 63 21.91 -11.39 10.95
C GLU A 63 21.57 -10.80 9.57
N ARG A 64 20.87 -11.56 8.73
CA ARG A 64 20.38 -11.13 7.41
C ARG A 64 19.12 -10.28 7.45
N ARG A 65 18.50 -10.04 8.62
CA ARG A 65 17.19 -9.35 8.73
C ARG A 65 17.08 -8.05 7.92
N GLY A 66 18.17 -7.27 7.84
CA GLY A 66 18.28 -6.04 7.06
C GLY A 66 18.03 -6.20 5.55
N GLU A 67 18.09 -7.41 4.99
CA GLU A 67 17.66 -7.71 3.63
C GLU A 67 16.16 -7.47 3.43
N TRP A 68 15.34 -7.85 4.41
CA TRP A 68 13.87 -7.93 4.29
C TRP A 68 13.11 -6.78 4.97
N LEU A 69 13.74 -5.99 5.85
CA LEU A 69 13.07 -4.95 6.65
C LEU A 69 12.20 -3.98 5.81
N SER A 70 12.70 -3.48 4.68
CA SER A 70 11.91 -2.58 3.82
C SER A 70 10.74 -3.26 3.13
N GLU A 71 10.83 -4.56 2.82
CA GLU A 71 9.72 -5.29 2.19
C GLU A 71 8.62 -5.61 3.22
N LEU A 72 9.01 -5.96 4.46
CA LEU A 72 8.10 -6.07 5.61
C LEU A 72 7.45 -4.71 5.95
N ALA A 73 8.22 -3.62 5.91
CA ALA A 73 7.72 -2.26 6.12
C ALA A 73 6.72 -1.83 5.03
N ASP A 74 6.97 -2.20 3.76
CA ASP A 74 6.00 -2.02 2.69
C ASP A 74 4.67 -2.73 3.05
N GLN A 75 4.70 -4.00 3.47
CA GLN A 75 3.46 -4.72 3.82
C GLN A 75 2.74 -4.13 5.04
N LEU A 76 3.47 -3.72 6.08
CA LEU A 76 2.88 -3.04 7.24
C LEU A 76 2.21 -1.71 6.82
N THR A 77 2.82 -0.97 5.90
CA THR A 77 2.22 0.25 5.34
C THR A 77 0.91 -0.06 4.59
N TRP A 78 0.93 -0.97 3.61
CA TRP A 78 -0.25 -1.30 2.80
C TRP A 78 -1.37 -2.02 3.58
N SER A 79 -1.03 -2.77 4.63
CA SER A 79 -2.02 -3.39 5.55
C SER A 79 -2.66 -2.42 6.56
N GLY A 80 -2.35 -1.12 6.50
CA GLY A 80 -2.94 -0.11 7.38
C GLY A 80 -2.27 0.00 8.76
N ARG A 81 -1.01 -0.45 8.89
CA ARG A 81 -0.19 -0.41 10.11
C ARG A 81 1.06 0.49 9.93
N PRO A 82 0.93 1.75 9.43
CA PRO A 82 2.07 2.56 9.02
C PRO A 82 3.05 2.90 10.15
N GLY A 83 2.59 3.21 11.37
CA GLY A 83 3.45 3.48 12.52
C GLY A 83 4.37 2.31 12.90
N GLU A 84 4.00 1.06 12.58
CA GLU A 84 4.86 -0.11 12.76
C GLU A 84 5.89 -0.26 11.63
N ALA A 85 5.64 0.28 10.44
CA ALA A 85 6.58 0.32 9.32
C ALA A 85 7.67 1.38 9.50
N VAL A 86 7.34 2.53 10.11
CA VAL A 86 8.26 3.66 10.37
C VAL A 86 9.61 3.26 10.98
N PRO A 87 9.70 2.48 12.07
CA PRO A 87 10.99 2.07 12.63
C PRO A 87 11.79 1.15 11.70
N LEU A 88 11.12 0.26 10.95
CA LEU A 88 11.78 -0.68 10.04
C LEU A 88 12.38 0.03 8.82
N TYR A 89 11.72 1.06 8.30
CA TYR A 89 12.31 1.91 7.25
C TYR A 89 13.48 2.74 7.78
N ARG A 90 13.40 3.29 9.01
CA ARG A 90 14.51 4.02 9.65
C ARG A 90 15.74 3.12 9.81
N GLU A 91 15.56 1.92 10.35
CA GLU A 91 16.64 0.92 10.44
C GLU A 91 17.20 0.53 9.05
N THR A 92 16.34 0.43 8.02
CA THR A 92 16.80 0.17 6.65
C THR A 92 17.65 1.32 6.10
N ILE A 93 17.30 2.58 6.38
CA ILE A 93 18.06 3.77 5.97
C ILE A 93 19.42 3.82 6.68
N GLU A 94 19.45 3.54 7.98
CA GLU A 94 20.67 3.52 8.80
C GLU A 94 21.66 2.39 8.39
N THR A 95 21.14 1.29 7.84
CA THR A 95 21.95 0.12 7.42
C THR A 95 22.19 0.03 5.90
N ALA A 96 21.62 0.95 5.11
CA ALA A 96 21.75 0.94 3.66
C ALA A 96 23.19 1.23 3.19
N LYS A 97 23.75 0.29 2.42
CA LYS A 97 25.04 0.46 1.71
C LYS A 97 24.88 0.85 0.24
N ASP A 98 23.64 0.88 -0.24
CA ASP A 98 23.24 1.19 -1.61
C ASP A 98 22.29 2.41 -1.60
N PRO A 99 22.62 3.51 -2.30
CA PRO A 99 21.74 4.68 -2.42
C PRO A 99 20.36 4.38 -3.03
N ALA A 100 20.22 3.36 -3.89
CA ALA A 100 18.91 3.01 -4.45
C ALA A 100 17.99 2.37 -3.40
N LYS A 101 18.51 1.45 -2.56
CA LYS A 101 17.83 0.92 -1.38
C LYS A 101 17.53 2.02 -0.35
N GLU A 102 18.48 2.93 -0.08
CA GLU A 102 18.24 4.06 0.83
C GLU A 102 17.09 4.95 0.32
N ARG A 103 17.12 5.35 -0.96
CA ARG A 103 16.06 6.15 -1.58
C ARG A 103 14.70 5.44 -1.54
N ARG A 104 14.64 4.13 -1.80
CA ARG A 104 13.39 3.34 -1.65
C ARG A 104 12.89 3.37 -0.21
N ALA A 105 13.77 3.14 0.77
CA ALA A 105 13.39 3.15 2.18
C ALA A 105 12.93 4.54 2.66
N ARG A 106 13.53 5.64 2.14
CA ARG A 106 13.04 7.02 2.38
C ARG A 106 11.67 7.29 1.77
N LEU A 107 11.41 6.83 0.55
CA LEU A 107 10.09 6.93 -0.08
C LEU A 107 9.01 6.17 0.71
N GLY A 108 9.34 4.96 1.19
CA GLY A 108 8.47 4.16 2.05
C GLY A 108 8.23 4.83 3.42
N LEU A 109 9.29 5.32 4.07
CA LEU A 109 9.21 6.07 5.32
C LEU A 109 8.31 7.30 5.19
N ALA A 110 8.49 8.09 4.12
CA ALA A 110 7.68 9.27 3.85
C ALA A 110 6.20 8.91 3.64
N LEU A 111 5.91 7.82 2.92
CA LEU A 111 4.55 7.31 2.72
C LEU A 111 3.92 6.83 4.05
N ALA A 112 4.64 6.05 4.85
CA ALA A 112 4.17 5.56 6.14
C ALA A 112 3.89 6.74 7.09
N LEU A 113 4.82 7.67 7.28
CA LEU A 113 4.61 8.89 8.08
C LEU A 113 3.42 9.71 7.58
N SER A 114 3.17 9.74 6.26
CA SER A 114 2.00 10.42 5.69
C SER A 114 0.68 9.78 6.12
N TRP A 115 0.64 8.46 6.24
CA TRP A 115 -0.56 7.69 6.61
C TRP A 115 -0.76 7.55 8.12
N ASP A 116 0.34 7.57 8.88
CA ASP A 116 0.35 7.62 10.36
C ASP A 116 -0.08 8.99 10.92
N GLY A 117 -0.20 10.01 10.04
CA GLY A 117 -0.57 11.38 10.41
C GLY A 117 0.62 12.27 10.80
N ALA A 118 1.84 11.73 10.79
CA ALA A 118 3.10 12.45 11.03
C ALA A 118 3.51 13.32 9.82
N GLN A 119 2.60 14.20 9.38
CA GLN A 119 2.71 14.99 8.14
C GLN A 119 3.99 15.84 8.05
N SER A 120 4.43 16.44 9.16
CA SER A 120 5.66 17.25 9.20
C SER A 120 6.92 16.42 8.92
N ASP A 121 7.01 15.22 9.50
CA ASP A 121 8.13 14.31 9.29
C ASP A 121 8.09 13.72 7.87
N ALA A 122 6.91 13.39 7.38
CA ALA A 122 6.69 12.93 6.01
C ALA A 122 7.14 13.99 4.98
N LEU A 123 6.77 15.26 5.21
CA LEU A 123 7.21 16.37 4.37
C LEU A 123 8.74 16.52 4.41
N ALA A 124 9.38 16.35 5.58
CA ALA A 124 10.83 16.45 5.71
C ALA A 124 11.59 15.34 4.95
N GLU A 125 11.08 14.11 4.89
CA GLU A 125 11.68 13.06 4.05
C GLU A 125 11.42 13.31 2.55
N TYR A 126 10.22 13.77 2.16
CA TYR A 126 9.96 14.16 0.77
C TYR A 126 10.79 15.38 0.32
N ASP A 127 11.01 16.37 1.19
CA ASP A 127 11.89 17.51 0.94
C ASP A 127 13.34 17.06 0.68
N ARG A 128 13.86 16.09 1.45
CA ARG A 128 15.19 15.50 1.21
C ARG A 128 15.28 14.79 -0.15
N LEU A 129 14.25 14.02 -0.50
CA LEU A 129 14.19 13.30 -1.78
C LEU A 129 14.15 14.27 -2.97
N VAL A 130 13.32 15.31 -2.93
CA VAL A 130 13.25 16.35 -3.99
C VAL A 130 14.51 17.23 -4.02
N ALA A 131 15.23 17.37 -2.91
CA ALA A 131 16.53 18.04 -2.88
C ALA A 131 17.67 17.18 -3.46
N GLN A 132 17.58 15.84 -3.38
CA GLN A 132 18.51 14.90 -4.00
C GLN A 132 18.26 14.78 -5.51
N ASP A 133 16.99 14.64 -5.92
CA ASP A 133 16.55 14.60 -7.31
C ASP A 133 15.34 15.52 -7.54
N PRO A 134 15.56 16.75 -8.04
CA PRO A 134 14.48 17.67 -8.40
C PRO A 134 13.56 17.19 -9.54
N SER A 135 13.88 16.07 -10.21
CA SER A 135 13.03 15.41 -11.21
C SER A 135 12.26 14.21 -10.66
N ASP A 136 12.40 13.87 -9.37
CA ASP A 136 11.72 12.73 -8.74
C ASP A 136 10.21 12.95 -8.67
N ARG A 137 9.51 12.51 -9.74
CA ARG A 137 8.06 12.47 -9.86
C ARG A 137 7.38 11.90 -8.61
N VAL A 138 7.90 10.81 -8.04
CA VAL A 138 7.24 10.11 -6.93
C VAL A 138 7.38 10.92 -5.65
N ALA A 139 8.57 11.47 -5.39
CA ALA A 139 8.80 12.35 -4.25
C ALA A 139 7.97 13.63 -4.37
N ARG A 140 7.91 14.28 -5.55
CA ARG A 140 7.07 15.47 -5.78
C ARG A 140 5.58 15.21 -5.57
N LEU A 141 5.05 14.09 -6.05
CA LEU A 141 3.65 13.71 -5.85
C LEU A 141 3.32 13.44 -4.38
N GLY A 142 4.21 12.75 -3.66
CA GLY A 142 4.10 12.55 -2.22
C GLY A 142 4.14 13.87 -1.46
N ARG A 143 5.12 14.73 -1.77
CA ARG A 143 5.26 16.10 -1.24
C ARG A 143 3.98 16.90 -1.43
N ALA A 144 3.46 16.96 -2.65
CA ALA A 144 2.24 17.67 -2.98
C ALA A 144 1.01 17.15 -2.21
N ARG A 145 0.92 15.83 -2.02
CA ARG A 145 -0.15 15.18 -1.25
C ARG A 145 -0.09 15.57 0.23
N VAL A 146 1.09 15.51 0.85
CA VAL A 146 1.29 15.92 2.25
C VAL A 146 1.02 17.41 2.43
N LEU A 147 1.54 18.27 1.54
CA LEU A 147 1.24 19.71 1.53
C LEU A 147 -0.28 19.98 1.42
N SER A 148 -1.01 19.16 0.64
CA SER A 148 -2.48 19.27 0.53
C SER A 148 -3.17 18.94 1.86
N TRP A 149 -2.68 17.96 2.61
CA TRP A 149 -3.23 17.56 3.91
C TRP A 149 -2.84 18.49 5.06
N MET A 150 -1.72 19.21 4.94
CA MET A 150 -1.29 20.29 5.84
C MET A 150 -1.98 21.64 5.56
N ASP A 151 -3.03 21.66 4.74
CA ASP A 151 -3.72 22.86 4.22
C ASP A 151 -2.82 23.86 3.45
N ARG A 152 -1.61 23.44 3.04
CA ARG A 152 -0.68 24.23 2.22
C ARG A 152 -1.06 24.14 0.73
N GLN A 153 -2.33 24.44 0.45
CA GLN A 153 -2.99 24.30 -0.85
C GLN A 153 -2.31 25.09 -1.99
N GLY A 154 -1.58 26.16 -1.66
CA GLY A 154 -0.77 26.91 -2.64
C GLY A 154 0.47 26.14 -3.09
N ASP A 155 1.25 25.63 -2.14
CA ASP A 155 2.48 24.88 -2.38
C ASP A 155 2.19 23.54 -3.06
N ALA A 156 1.15 22.83 -2.60
CA ALA A 156 0.68 21.59 -3.20
C ALA A 156 0.30 21.76 -4.68
N LEU A 157 -0.41 22.84 -5.01
CA LEU A 157 -0.79 23.14 -6.39
C LEU A 157 0.44 23.43 -7.26
N ALA A 158 1.44 24.13 -6.71
CA ALA A 158 2.69 24.43 -7.43
C ALA A 158 3.51 23.16 -7.75
N GLU A 159 3.55 22.19 -6.82
CA GLU A 159 4.19 20.89 -7.03
C GLU A 159 3.44 20.01 -8.05
N TYR A 160 2.11 19.86 -7.92
CA TYR A 160 1.32 19.14 -8.93
C TYR A 160 1.44 19.78 -10.32
N GLN A 161 1.52 21.11 -10.40
CA GLN A 161 1.77 21.82 -11.66
C GLN A 161 3.22 21.69 -12.15
N ALA A 162 4.20 21.41 -11.29
CA ALA A 162 5.55 21.05 -11.73
C ALA A 162 5.55 19.68 -12.41
N VAL A 163 4.99 18.67 -11.74
CA VAL A 163 4.84 17.32 -12.31
C VAL A 163 4.07 17.35 -13.63
N LEU A 164 3.04 18.19 -13.79
CA LEU A 164 2.31 18.34 -15.06
C LEU A 164 3.05 19.13 -16.16
N ARG A 165 4.07 19.92 -15.84
CA ARG A 165 4.94 20.52 -16.88
C ARG A 165 5.89 19.48 -17.46
N ASP A 166 6.45 18.64 -16.60
CA ASP A 166 7.43 17.63 -16.99
C ASP A 166 6.76 16.36 -17.54
N HIS A 167 5.53 16.06 -17.07
CA HIS A 167 4.70 14.91 -17.45
C HIS A 167 3.23 15.34 -17.68
N PRO A 168 2.87 15.93 -18.83
CA PRO A 168 1.52 16.45 -19.09
C PRO A 168 0.38 15.41 -19.01
N GLY A 169 0.69 14.13 -19.19
CA GLY A 169 -0.25 13.01 -19.06
C GLY A 169 -0.37 12.43 -17.65
N ASP A 170 0.20 13.08 -16.62
CA ASP A 170 0.17 12.56 -15.26
C ASP A 170 -1.24 12.62 -14.65
N LEU A 171 -1.86 11.45 -14.53
CA LEU A 171 -3.21 11.29 -13.99
C LEU A 171 -3.25 11.61 -12.48
N GLU A 172 -2.22 11.25 -11.71
CA GLU A 172 -2.18 11.52 -10.28
C GLU A 172 -2.01 13.02 -10.02
N ALA A 173 -1.12 13.69 -10.74
CA ALA A 173 -0.97 15.13 -10.64
C ALA A 173 -2.23 15.86 -11.12
N SER A 174 -2.87 15.40 -12.21
CA SER A 174 -4.13 15.98 -12.70
C SER A 174 -5.25 15.89 -11.65
N ARG A 175 -5.40 14.74 -10.98
CA ARG A 175 -6.36 14.57 -9.88
C ARG A 175 -5.96 15.36 -8.63
N GLY A 176 -4.66 15.48 -8.34
CA GLY A 176 -4.11 16.35 -7.31
C GLY A 176 -4.53 17.81 -7.51
N VAL A 177 -4.32 18.35 -8.72
CA VAL A 177 -4.82 19.69 -9.10
C VAL A 177 -6.34 19.80 -8.90
N GLY A 178 -7.12 18.83 -9.41
CA GLY A 178 -8.59 18.85 -9.27
C GLY A 178 -9.05 18.89 -7.81
N ARG A 179 -8.48 18.03 -6.95
CA ARG A 179 -8.80 17.94 -5.52
C ARG A 179 -8.40 19.20 -4.76
N VAL A 180 -7.20 19.73 -4.99
CA VAL A 180 -6.76 20.99 -4.36
C VAL A 180 -7.61 22.18 -4.83
N GLN A 181 -8.06 22.21 -6.09
CA GLN A 181 -8.98 23.24 -6.56
C GLN A 181 -10.38 23.11 -5.93
N SER A 182 -10.90 21.90 -5.68
CA SER A 182 -12.14 21.70 -4.90
C SER A 182 -11.99 22.31 -3.51
N TRP A 183 -10.92 21.97 -2.78
CA TRP A 183 -10.70 22.46 -1.41
C TRP A 183 -10.46 23.98 -1.34
N ARG A 184 -9.95 24.59 -2.42
CA ARG A 184 -9.88 26.06 -2.60
C ARG A 184 -11.21 26.74 -2.94
N GLY A 185 -12.32 25.99 -2.98
CA GLY A 185 -13.63 26.49 -3.45
C GLY A 185 -13.69 26.80 -4.95
N ARG A 186 -12.66 26.42 -5.72
CA ARG A 186 -12.54 26.65 -7.18
C ARG A 186 -13.26 25.56 -7.97
N GLN A 187 -14.50 25.28 -7.57
CA GLN A 187 -15.28 24.11 -8.00
C GLN A 187 -15.52 24.06 -9.51
N ARG A 188 -15.62 25.22 -10.18
CA ARG A 188 -15.71 25.30 -11.65
C ARG A 188 -14.44 24.77 -12.31
N ASP A 189 -13.27 25.20 -11.85
CA ASP A 189 -11.97 24.81 -12.39
C ASP A 189 -11.70 23.31 -12.11
N ALA A 190 -12.03 22.85 -10.90
CA ALA A 190 -11.96 21.44 -10.54
C ALA A 190 -12.85 20.58 -11.44
N SER A 191 -14.14 20.93 -11.57
CA SER A 191 -15.09 20.19 -12.42
C SER A 191 -14.68 20.18 -13.90
N ALA A 192 -14.22 21.31 -14.45
CA ALA A 192 -13.75 21.39 -15.82
C ALA A 192 -12.51 20.51 -16.05
N LYS A 193 -11.53 20.52 -15.13
CA LYS A 193 -10.32 19.69 -15.29
C LYS A 193 -10.60 18.19 -15.12
N MET A 194 -11.60 17.80 -14.31
CA MET A 194 -12.02 16.39 -14.23
C MET A 194 -12.85 15.97 -15.45
N GLN A 195 -13.67 16.85 -16.02
CA GLN A 195 -14.39 16.59 -17.28
C GLN A 195 -13.43 16.45 -18.49
N ASP A 196 -12.36 17.23 -18.52
CA ASP A 196 -11.24 17.08 -19.47
C ASP A 196 -10.55 15.71 -19.29
N LEU A 197 -10.16 15.36 -18.06
CA LEU A 197 -9.49 14.09 -17.74
C LEU A 197 -10.35 12.85 -18.05
N LEU A 198 -11.67 12.92 -17.84
CA LEU A 198 -12.60 11.82 -18.08
C LEU A 198 -12.92 11.60 -19.57
N GLN A 199 -12.62 12.55 -20.46
CA GLN A 199 -12.74 12.33 -21.92
C GLN A 199 -11.69 11.33 -22.43
N SER A 200 -10.48 11.34 -21.87
CA SER A 200 -9.43 10.38 -22.18
C SER A 200 -9.40 9.16 -21.24
N HIS A 201 -9.88 9.29 -20.01
CA HIS A 201 -9.87 8.24 -18.99
C HIS A 201 -11.25 8.02 -18.34
N PRO A 202 -12.29 7.60 -19.09
CA PRO A 202 -13.68 7.53 -18.60
C PRO A 202 -13.88 6.60 -17.39
N HIS A 203 -12.97 5.66 -17.15
CA HIS A 203 -13.04 4.74 -16.01
C HIS A 203 -12.23 5.20 -14.77
N ASP A 204 -11.69 6.42 -14.75
CA ASP A 204 -10.98 6.98 -13.58
C ASP A 204 -11.95 7.35 -12.45
N ARG A 205 -12.18 6.37 -11.56
CA ARG A 205 -13.04 6.50 -10.36
C ARG A 205 -12.65 7.66 -9.45
N GLN A 206 -11.36 8.03 -9.37
CA GLN A 206 -10.92 9.14 -8.52
C GLN A 206 -11.24 10.49 -9.17
N ALA A 207 -11.11 10.61 -10.49
CA ALA A 207 -11.51 11.81 -11.23
C ALA A 207 -13.04 12.02 -11.17
N THR A 208 -13.81 10.94 -11.35
CA THR A 208 -15.28 10.93 -11.18
C THR A 208 -15.70 11.35 -9.78
N ALA A 209 -15.03 10.86 -8.73
CA ALA A 209 -15.31 11.28 -7.36
C ALA A 209 -15.04 12.78 -7.13
N ILE A 210 -13.95 13.33 -7.68
CA ILE A 210 -13.64 14.77 -7.59
C ILE A 210 -14.67 15.60 -8.39
N LEU A 211 -15.12 15.12 -9.55
CA LEU A 211 -16.15 15.78 -10.35
C LEU A 211 -17.50 15.80 -9.62
N ALA A 212 -17.91 14.67 -9.05
CA ALA A 212 -19.11 14.54 -8.23
C ALA A 212 -19.08 15.51 -7.04
N GLU A 213 -18.02 15.45 -6.22
CA GLU A 213 -17.75 16.37 -5.11
C GLU A 213 -17.87 17.85 -5.55
N SER A 214 -17.22 18.22 -6.67
CA SER A 214 -17.26 19.58 -7.22
C SER A 214 -18.66 20.02 -7.67
N LEU A 215 -19.47 19.09 -8.18
CA LEU A 215 -20.85 19.36 -8.61
C LEU A 215 -21.79 19.55 -7.41
N ASP A 216 -21.60 18.80 -6.34
CA ASP A 216 -22.37 18.94 -5.09
C ASP A 216 -22.07 20.28 -4.40
N TRP A 217 -20.79 20.66 -4.28
CA TRP A 217 -20.40 22.00 -3.80
C TRP A 217 -20.94 23.15 -4.69
N MET A 218 -21.28 22.89 -5.95
CA MET A 218 -21.93 23.86 -6.85
C MET A 218 -23.47 23.80 -6.81
N GLY A 219 -24.07 23.00 -5.91
CA GLY A 219 -25.52 22.83 -5.80
C GLY A 219 -26.13 22.10 -7.01
N ARG A 220 -25.45 21.07 -7.53
CA ARG A 220 -25.88 20.29 -8.72
C ARG A 220 -25.95 18.77 -8.46
N PRO A 221 -26.67 18.30 -7.42
CA PRO A 221 -26.70 16.88 -7.05
C PRO A 221 -27.17 15.96 -8.19
N ASP A 222 -28.18 16.34 -8.97
CA ASP A 222 -28.64 15.56 -10.14
C ASP A 222 -27.55 15.39 -11.23
N ARG A 223 -26.49 16.19 -11.19
CA ARG A 223 -25.30 16.02 -12.05
C ARG A 223 -24.26 15.14 -11.40
N SER A 224 -24.03 15.30 -10.09
CA SER A 224 -23.14 14.44 -9.29
C SER A 224 -23.61 12.98 -9.37
N GLU A 225 -24.88 12.71 -9.07
CA GLU A 225 -25.44 11.37 -9.09
C GLU A 225 -25.36 10.71 -10.47
N ARG A 226 -25.66 11.44 -11.56
CA ARG A 226 -25.55 10.88 -12.92
C ARG A 226 -24.12 10.43 -13.21
N VAL A 227 -23.12 11.27 -12.93
CA VAL A 227 -21.70 10.96 -13.16
C VAL A 227 -21.26 9.74 -12.33
N LEU A 228 -21.75 9.62 -11.08
CA LEU A 228 -21.48 8.44 -10.24
C LEU A 228 -22.17 7.16 -10.75
N ARG A 229 -23.40 7.25 -11.28
CA ARG A 229 -24.11 6.11 -11.89
C ARG A 229 -23.45 5.67 -13.20
N GLU A 230 -23.02 6.61 -14.04
CA GLU A 230 -22.29 6.37 -15.30
C GLU A 230 -20.93 5.66 -15.07
N GLN A 231 -20.36 5.74 -13.87
CA GLN A 231 -19.13 5.03 -13.48
C GLN A 231 -19.32 3.52 -13.18
N ILE A 232 -20.57 3.07 -13.02
CA ILE A 232 -20.93 1.75 -12.50
C ILE A 232 -21.63 0.88 -13.57
N ALA A 233 -22.07 1.50 -14.66
CA ALA A 233 -22.72 0.86 -15.81
C ALA A 233 -21.71 0.30 -16.83
#